data_AF-A0A195ECN0-F1
#
_entry.id   AF-A0A195ECN0-F1
#
_cell.length_a   1.000
_cell.length_b   1.000
_cell.length_c   1.000
_cell.angle_alpha   90.00
_cell.angle_beta   90.00
_cell.angle_gamma   90.00
#
_symmetry.space_group_name_H-M   'P 1'
#
loop_
_entity.id
_entity.type
_entity.pdbx_description
1 polymer ?
#
loop_
_entity_poly.entity_id
_entity_poly.type
_entity_poly.pdbx_seq_one_letter_code
_entity_poly.pdbx_strand_id
1 'polypeptide(L)'
;MIDDHIGWVESTQTEIINDDKSDRETHDNIQNIVKATISSAKNQCNDDINEFAKDAIKNEYYEFVEAKHAVKQYKYCTKHLKHIVDRNFVKPKDYDKWTDKEQYEHMLDNIKTYVPNVPDSLLFLMPAAGRRGDCGNSTDKPFWLDMEKFQRDGLKPLIFTQKSHTPYLAFKRYLSSICRGRIWMTGNPWIKGTQAYNSIQTVRKIHRAARLKFCEQDTEEFDRASEIQNPWCPSRKTILKDLSSLVVENDFLHLAPTFTGLNQADMAMTQFAFMGTVLLYPHQFGIYASDEDMEAFCHTWKGIGYLLGMEDQYNFCRGSLKEIKQRSHDLVETWLKFYLRDVTPEWEHMLRCITESTSYLHDYLNNLTFEMLLLFITDLLNIDMPCLRSTLTYFQRFNLMVLRFILRYAMKLGFVREFLNKIFHKTLDKAVKYGPEKHETLKKRSEKVLNESW
;
A
#
# COMPACT_ATOMS: atom_id res chain seq x y z
N MET A 1 -7.11 -12.59 44.79
CA MET A 1 -7.18 -11.32 44.02
C MET A 1 -6.27 -11.33 42.78
N ILE A 2 -6.07 -12.47 42.12
CA ILE A 2 -5.61 -12.55 40.73
C ILE A 2 -6.53 -13.54 40.01
N ASP A 3 -6.77 -14.70 40.62
CA ASP A 3 -7.66 -15.75 40.12
C ASP A 3 -9.12 -15.30 39.99
N ASP A 4 -9.60 -14.43 40.90
CA ASP A 4 -10.97 -13.92 40.93
C ASP A 4 -11.36 -13.12 39.67
N HIS A 5 -10.38 -12.54 38.96
CA HIS A 5 -10.62 -11.79 37.73
C HIS A 5 -10.74 -12.69 36.49
N ILE A 6 -10.21 -13.91 36.51
CA ILE A 6 -10.25 -14.82 35.36
C ILE A 6 -11.65 -15.44 35.26
N GLY A 7 -12.19 -15.95 36.38
CA GLY A 7 -13.52 -16.58 36.40
C GLY A 7 -14.67 -15.66 35.98
N TRP A 8 -14.55 -14.35 36.18
CA TRP A 8 -15.55 -13.37 35.75
C TRP A 8 -15.57 -13.15 34.23
N VAL A 9 -14.43 -13.31 33.55
CA VAL A 9 -14.35 -13.23 32.09
C VAL A 9 -14.97 -14.47 31.44
N GLU A 10 -14.69 -15.66 31.99
CA GLU A 10 -15.25 -16.93 31.49
C GLU A 10 -16.77 -17.04 31.71
N SER A 11 -17.29 -16.57 32.87
CA SER A 11 -18.74 -16.53 33.10
C SER A 11 -19.44 -15.57 32.13
N THR A 12 -18.88 -14.38 31.93
CA THR A 12 -19.47 -13.36 31.03
C THR A 12 -19.46 -13.84 29.58
N GLN A 13 -18.40 -14.53 29.12
CA GLN A 13 -18.39 -15.18 27.79
C GLN A 13 -19.48 -16.25 27.64
N THR A 14 -19.80 -16.96 28.72
CA THR A 14 -20.80 -18.05 28.70
C THR A 14 -22.24 -17.54 28.66
N GLU A 15 -22.54 -16.41 29.32
CA GLU A 15 -23.86 -15.77 29.26
C GLU A 15 -24.13 -15.10 27.91
N ILE A 16 -23.13 -14.45 27.30
CA ILE A 16 -23.24 -13.78 25.98
C ILE A 16 -23.65 -14.74 24.84
N ILE A 17 -23.39 -16.04 24.98
CA ILE A 17 -23.69 -17.04 23.93
C ILE A 17 -25.20 -17.33 23.78
N ASN A 18 -26.06 -16.94 24.74
CA ASN A 18 -27.40 -17.53 24.89
C ASN A 18 -28.63 -16.63 24.67
N ASP A 19 -28.54 -15.31 24.42
CA ASP A 19 -29.75 -14.48 24.19
C ASP A 19 -29.63 -13.39 23.10
N ASP A 20 -30.20 -13.67 21.93
CA ASP A 20 -30.14 -12.92 20.66
C ASP A 20 -30.98 -11.60 20.66
N LYS A 21 -31.04 -10.91 21.81
CA LYS A 21 -31.84 -9.68 22.03
C LYS A 21 -31.18 -8.61 22.92
N SER A 22 -30.10 -8.92 23.63
CA SER A 22 -29.51 -8.00 24.63
C SER A 22 -28.70 -6.84 24.04
N ASP A 23 -28.20 -6.98 22.80
CA ASP A 23 -27.13 -6.17 22.17
C ASP A 23 -27.23 -4.63 22.29
N ARG A 24 -28.42 -4.05 22.46
CA ARG A 24 -28.58 -2.59 22.61
C ARG A 24 -28.26 -2.08 24.02
N GLU A 25 -28.69 -2.77 25.06
CA GLU A 25 -28.43 -2.32 26.44
C GLU A 25 -26.95 -2.53 26.81
N THR A 26 -26.33 -3.58 26.27
CA THR A 26 -24.89 -3.84 26.38
C THR A 26 -24.06 -2.76 25.67
N HIS A 27 -24.52 -2.27 24.50
CA HIS A 27 -23.85 -1.20 23.76
C HIS A 27 -23.76 0.12 24.54
N ASP A 28 -24.89 0.58 25.08
CA ASP A 28 -24.95 1.84 25.83
C ASP A 28 -24.20 1.75 27.17
N ASN A 29 -24.27 0.60 27.84
CA ASN A 29 -23.47 0.35 29.05
C ASN A 29 -21.97 0.44 28.78
N ILE A 30 -21.45 -0.18 27.71
CA ILE A 30 -20.02 -0.10 27.37
C ILE A 30 -19.61 1.34 27.02
N GLN A 31 -20.42 2.08 26.25
CA GLN A 31 -20.13 3.50 25.99
C GLN A 31 -20.10 4.35 27.27
N ASN A 32 -21.01 4.09 28.22
CA ASN A 32 -21.08 4.81 29.48
C ASN A 32 -19.93 4.45 30.42
N ILE A 33 -19.52 3.17 30.47
CA ILE A 33 -18.32 2.72 31.19
C ILE A 33 -17.06 3.39 30.61
N VAL A 34 -16.88 3.39 29.29
CA VAL A 34 -15.72 4.04 28.65
C VAL A 34 -15.70 5.56 28.92
N LYS A 35 -16.85 6.24 28.85
CA LYS A 35 -16.96 7.67 29.23
C LYS A 35 -16.65 7.89 30.71
N ALA A 36 -17.15 7.04 31.61
CA ALA A 36 -16.91 7.13 33.04
C ALA A 36 -15.43 6.92 33.39
N THR A 37 -14.78 5.91 32.80
CA THR A 37 -13.35 5.61 32.98
C THR A 37 -12.46 6.72 32.42
N ILE A 38 -12.80 7.29 31.25
CA ILE A 38 -12.11 8.49 30.71
C ILE A 38 -12.26 9.70 31.65
N SER A 39 -13.38 9.81 32.37
CA SER A 39 -13.63 10.90 33.32
C SER A 39 -12.96 10.66 34.69
N SER A 40 -12.87 9.41 35.16
CA SER A 40 -12.17 9.08 36.41
C SER A 40 -10.65 9.12 36.25
N ALA A 41 -10.11 8.69 35.11
CA ALA A 41 -8.69 8.78 34.77
C ALA A 41 -8.19 10.23 34.63
N LYS A 42 -9.09 11.20 34.42
CA LYS A 42 -8.78 12.64 34.51
C LYS A 42 -8.70 13.17 35.96
N ASN A 43 -9.28 12.44 36.92
CA ASN A 43 -9.42 12.87 38.31
C ASN A 43 -8.43 12.19 39.27
N GLN A 44 -7.64 11.22 38.80
CA GLN A 44 -6.61 10.54 39.60
C GLN A 44 -5.23 10.74 38.96
N CYS A 45 -4.35 11.43 39.68
CA CYS A 45 -3.05 11.88 39.19
C CYS A 45 -1.95 10.84 39.44
N ASN A 46 -1.37 10.33 38.35
CA ASN A 46 -0.05 9.69 38.26
C ASN A 46 0.22 9.41 36.76
N ASP A 47 1.34 9.90 36.22
CA ASP A 47 1.54 9.97 34.76
C ASP A 47 1.98 8.65 34.10
N ASP A 48 2.90 7.90 34.70
CA ASP A 48 3.44 6.66 34.09
C ASP A 48 2.38 5.55 33.97
N ILE A 49 1.55 5.37 35.00
CA ILE A 49 0.41 4.44 34.99
C ILE A 49 -0.62 4.88 33.93
N ASN A 50 -0.76 6.19 33.74
CA ASN A 50 -1.65 6.78 32.74
C ASN A 50 -1.20 6.44 31.30
N GLU A 51 0.11 6.48 30.98
CA GLU A 51 0.57 6.13 29.62
C GLU A 51 0.41 4.64 29.34
N PHE A 52 0.76 3.75 30.28
CA PHE A 52 0.56 2.31 30.10
C PHE A 52 -0.91 1.93 29.95
N ALA A 53 -1.81 2.48 30.78
CA ALA A 53 -3.25 2.26 30.66
C ALA A 53 -3.83 2.82 29.35
N LYS A 54 -3.37 3.99 28.88
CA LYS A 54 -3.79 4.56 27.59
C LYS A 54 -3.35 3.72 26.41
N ASP A 55 -2.11 3.22 26.40
CA ASP A 55 -1.64 2.36 25.31
C ASP A 55 -2.27 0.94 25.40
N ALA A 56 -2.63 0.43 26.58
CA ALA A 56 -3.42 -0.79 26.73
C ALA A 56 -4.82 -0.65 26.12
N ILE A 57 -5.62 0.33 26.56
CA ILE A 57 -6.97 0.62 26.03
C ILE A 57 -6.95 0.86 24.51
N LYS A 58 -5.91 1.53 24.02
CA LYS A 58 -5.69 1.81 22.59
C LYS A 58 -5.25 0.59 21.79
N ASN A 59 -4.59 -0.39 22.42
CA ASN A 59 -4.35 -1.70 21.82
C ASN A 59 -5.63 -2.54 21.78
N GLU A 60 -6.41 -2.59 22.87
CA GLU A 60 -7.70 -3.28 22.92
C GLU A 60 -8.68 -2.77 21.86
N TYR A 61 -8.84 -1.44 21.75
CA TYR A 61 -9.65 -0.82 20.71
C TYR A 61 -9.14 -1.13 19.29
N TYR A 62 -7.81 -1.21 19.10
CA TYR A 62 -7.22 -1.58 17.81
C TYR A 62 -7.52 -3.05 17.45
N GLU A 63 -7.35 -3.98 18.38
CA GLU A 63 -7.68 -5.39 18.15
C GLU A 63 -9.19 -5.60 17.94
N PHE A 64 -10.06 -4.84 18.61
CA PHE A 64 -11.51 -4.85 18.34
C PHE A 64 -11.83 -4.43 16.89
N VAL A 65 -11.20 -3.36 16.39
CA VAL A 65 -11.40 -2.90 15.00
C VAL A 65 -10.82 -3.90 13.98
N GLU A 66 -9.67 -4.53 14.27
CA GLU A 66 -9.12 -5.61 13.44
C GLU A 66 -10.00 -6.87 13.45
N ALA A 67 -10.56 -7.25 14.60
CA ALA A 67 -11.46 -8.40 14.72
C ALA A 67 -12.78 -8.17 13.98
N LYS A 68 -13.34 -6.95 14.07
CA LYS A 68 -14.47 -6.50 13.23
C LYS A 68 -14.13 -6.58 11.74
N HIS A 69 -12.89 -6.26 11.36
CA HIS A 69 -12.43 -6.31 9.97
C HIS A 69 -12.24 -7.75 9.45
N ALA A 70 -11.61 -8.65 10.21
CA ALA A 70 -11.25 -9.98 9.72
C ALA A 70 -12.45 -10.78 9.16
N VAL A 71 -13.60 -10.76 9.83
CA VAL A 71 -14.80 -11.46 9.34
C VAL A 71 -15.46 -10.78 8.14
N LYS A 72 -15.31 -9.45 7.97
CA LYS A 72 -15.70 -8.78 6.72
C LYS A 72 -14.97 -9.41 5.53
N GLN A 73 -13.68 -9.75 5.70
CA GLN A 73 -12.87 -10.40 4.68
C GLN A 73 -13.36 -11.83 4.37
N TYR A 74 -13.55 -12.66 5.40
CA TYR A 74 -13.95 -14.06 5.22
C TYR A 74 -15.27 -14.18 4.44
N LYS A 75 -16.31 -13.45 4.87
CA LYS A 75 -17.63 -13.46 4.22
C LYS A 75 -17.60 -12.85 2.82
N TYR A 76 -16.79 -11.81 2.59
CA TYR A 76 -16.60 -11.24 1.25
C TYR A 76 -16.02 -12.29 0.29
N CYS A 77 -14.94 -12.97 0.70
CA CYS A 77 -14.27 -14.01 -0.08
C CYS A 77 -15.23 -15.16 -0.38
N THR A 78 -15.86 -15.71 0.65
CA THR A 78 -16.81 -16.81 0.55
C THR A 78 -17.97 -16.46 -0.40
N LYS A 79 -18.50 -15.22 -0.38
CA LYS A 79 -19.52 -14.75 -1.34
C LYS A 79 -18.99 -14.62 -2.78
N HIS A 80 -17.87 -13.93 -2.99
CA HIS A 80 -17.41 -13.58 -4.34
C HIS A 80 -16.74 -14.76 -5.07
N LEU A 81 -15.90 -15.50 -4.35
CA LEU A 81 -15.17 -16.65 -4.88
C LEU A 81 -16.04 -17.92 -4.93
N LYS A 82 -17.27 -17.88 -4.37
CA LYS A 82 -18.26 -18.98 -4.42
C LYS A 82 -18.40 -19.58 -5.81
N HIS A 83 -18.55 -18.75 -6.83
CA HIS A 83 -18.79 -19.22 -8.20
C HIS A 83 -17.57 -19.92 -8.83
N ILE A 84 -16.37 -19.77 -8.25
CA ILE A 84 -15.15 -20.50 -8.63
C ILE A 84 -15.15 -21.85 -7.91
N VAL A 85 -15.39 -21.82 -6.59
CA VAL A 85 -15.46 -23.02 -5.74
C VAL A 85 -16.56 -23.97 -6.21
N ASP A 86 -17.76 -23.46 -6.49
CA ASP A 86 -18.91 -24.21 -7.02
C ASP A 86 -18.68 -24.79 -8.42
N ARG A 87 -17.72 -24.25 -9.19
CA ARG A 87 -17.31 -24.80 -10.50
C ARG A 87 -16.16 -25.82 -10.38
N ASN A 88 -15.58 -25.99 -9.20
CA ASN A 88 -14.40 -26.83 -9.02
C ASN A 88 -14.78 -28.21 -8.47
N PHE A 89 -14.35 -29.27 -9.15
CA PHE A 89 -14.66 -30.65 -8.79
C PHE A 89 -14.01 -31.11 -7.46
N VAL A 90 -13.04 -30.35 -6.94
CA VAL A 90 -12.37 -30.62 -5.65
C VAL A 90 -13.15 -30.05 -4.45
N LYS A 91 -14.22 -29.27 -4.69
CA LYS A 91 -15.07 -28.72 -3.62
C LYS A 91 -15.59 -29.82 -2.68
N PRO A 92 -15.40 -29.71 -1.35
CA PRO A 92 -15.97 -30.64 -0.38
C PRO A 92 -17.51 -30.69 -0.44
N LYS A 93 -18.10 -31.89 -0.28
CA LYS A 93 -19.55 -32.12 -0.42
C LYS A 93 -20.40 -31.40 0.63
N ASP A 94 -19.78 -31.03 1.74
CA ASP A 94 -20.35 -30.36 2.90
C ASP A 94 -19.85 -28.91 3.05
N TYR A 95 -19.05 -28.41 2.12
CA TYR A 95 -18.47 -27.04 2.15
C TYR A 95 -19.52 -25.94 2.37
N ASP A 96 -20.72 -26.05 1.76
CA ASP A 96 -21.81 -25.07 1.93
C ASP A 96 -22.45 -25.11 3.33
N LYS A 97 -22.05 -26.04 4.21
CA LYS A 97 -22.49 -26.14 5.62
C LYS A 97 -21.47 -25.58 6.60
N TRP A 98 -20.23 -25.36 6.16
CA TRP A 98 -19.16 -24.81 6.99
C TRP A 98 -19.36 -23.30 7.19
N THR A 99 -18.76 -22.72 8.23
CA THR A 99 -18.80 -21.27 8.47
C THR A 99 -18.05 -20.48 7.39
N ASP A 100 -18.34 -19.18 7.26
CA ASP A 100 -17.60 -18.27 6.37
C ASP A 100 -16.07 -18.32 6.59
N LYS A 101 -15.63 -18.59 7.84
CA LYS A 101 -14.22 -18.71 8.24
C LYS A 101 -13.60 -20.02 7.73
N GLU A 102 -14.23 -21.15 7.99
CA GLU A 102 -13.75 -22.47 7.52
C GLU A 102 -13.77 -22.56 5.99
N GLN A 103 -14.80 -22.00 5.33
CA GLN A 103 -14.85 -21.88 3.87
C GLN A 103 -13.69 -21.04 3.34
N TYR A 104 -13.37 -19.91 3.98
CA TYR A 104 -12.23 -19.06 3.61
C TYR A 104 -10.88 -19.73 3.87
N GLU A 105 -10.67 -20.35 5.04
CA GLU A 105 -9.41 -21.01 5.41
C GLU A 105 -9.13 -22.20 4.49
N HIS A 106 -10.11 -23.06 4.21
CA HIS A 106 -10.00 -24.10 3.19
C HIS A 106 -9.68 -23.56 1.80
N MET A 107 -10.28 -22.42 1.42
CA MET A 107 -10.04 -21.77 0.13
C MET A 107 -8.63 -21.21 0.02
N LEU A 108 -8.03 -20.70 1.11
CA LEU A 108 -6.62 -20.32 1.16
C LEU A 108 -5.69 -21.53 1.05
N ASP A 109 -5.96 -22.60 1.79
CA ASP A 109 -5.13 -23.82 1.77
C ASP A 109 -5.17 -24.52 0.40
N ASN A 110 -6.31 -24.45 -0.29
CA ASN A 110 -6.53 -25.05 -1.62
C ASN A 110 -6.48 -24.00 -2.75
N ILE A 111 -5.88 -22.83 -2.52
CA ILE A 111 -6.00 -21.69 -3.43
C ILE A 111 -5.45 -21.97 -4.83
N LYS A 112 -4.35 -22.73 -4.93
CA LYS A 112 -3.79 -23.20 -6.21
C LYS A 112 -4.78 -24.08 -7.00
N THR A 113 -5.64 -24.81 -6.32
CA THR A 113 -6.68 -25.65 -6.94
C THR A 113 -7.83 -24.80 -7.48
N TYR A 114 -8.21 -23.74 -6.76
CA TYR A 114 -9.33 -22.86 -7.14
C TYR A 114 -8.95 -21.82 -8.20
N VAL A 115 -7.74 -21.26 -8.15
CA VAL A 115 -7.23 -20.27 -9.11
C VAL A 115 -5.89 -20.73 -9.74
N PRO A 116 -5.88 -21.84 -10.51
CA PRO A 116 -4.67 -22.47 -11.04
C PRO A 116 -3.89 -21.62 -12.06
N ASN A 117 -4.50 -20.53 -12.55
CA ASN A 117 -3.89 -19.59 -13.48
C ASN A 117 -3.01 -18.53 -12.76
N VAL A 118 -2.99 -18.51 -11.42
CA VAL A 118 -2.10 -17.66 -10.62
C VAL A 118 -0.71 -18.30 -10.56
N PRO A 119 0.38 -17.59 -10.90
CA PRO A 119 1.73 -18.09 -10.71
C PRO A 119 2.03 -18.45 -9.25
N ASP A 120 2.67 -19.61 -9.02
CA ASP A 120 3.05 -20.11 -7.69
C ASP A 120 3.82 -19.07 -6.85
N SER A 121 4.63 -18.25 -7.52
CA SER A 121 5.42 -17.18 -6.91
C SER A 121 4.58 -16.08 -6.25
N LEU A 122 3.32 -15.92 -6.67
CA LEU A 122 2.36 -14.87 -6.27
C LEU A 122 1.24 -15.35 -5.34
N LEU A 123 0.97 -16.66 -5.26
CA LEU A 123 -0.16 -17.22 -4.48
C LEU A 123 -0.24 -16.68 -3.05
N PHE A 124 0.91 -16.37 -2.43
CA PHE A 124 1.00 -15.82 -1.08
C PHE A 124 0.33 -14.45 -0.89
N LEU A 125 0.10 -13.68 -1.96
CA LEU A 125 -0.47 -12.34 -1.87
C LEU A 125 -1.98 -12.37 -1.54
N MET A 126 -2.69 -13.46 -1.86
CA MET A 126 -4.11 -13.60 -1.52
C MET A 126 -4.35 -13.80 0.00
N PRO A 127 -3.69 -14.74 0.71
CA PRO A 127 -3.76 -14.79 2.17
C PRO A 127 -3.13 -13.56 2.85
N ALA A 128 -2.09 -12.95 2.26
CA ALA A 128 -1.52 -11.70 2.77
C ALA A 128 -2.53 -10.54 2.76
N ALA A 129 -3.38 -10.47 1.75
CA ALA A 129 -4.44 -9.46 1.69
C ALA A 129 -5.47 -9.65 2.83
N GLY A 130 -5.64 -10.90 3.29
CA GLY A 130 -6.38 -11.30 4.49
C GLY A 130 -5.74 -10.94 5.86
N ARG A 131 -4.62 -10.22 5.90
CA ARG A 131 -3.82 -10.00 7.13
C ARG A 131 -3.46 -8.52 7.31
N ARG A 132 -3.57 -8.01 8.55
CA ARG A 132 -3.18 -6.62 8.92
C ARG A 132 -1.72 -6.30 8.61
N GLY A 133 -1.41 -5.07 8.23
CA GLY A 133 -0.04 -4.65 7.87
C GLY A 133 1.00 -4.65 8.99
N ASP A 134 0.61 -4.88 10.26
CA ASP A 134 1.50 -5.00 11.43
C ASP A 134 0.97 -6.11 12.38
N CYS A 135 1.51 -7.33 12.29
CA CYS A 135 0.88 -8.56 12.81
C CYS A 135 1.24 -8.93 14.28
N GLY A 136 0.82 -8.12 15.25
CA GLY A 136 0.86 -8.46 16.68
C GLY A 136 -0.37 -9.28 17.13
N ASN A 137 -0.34 -10.60 16.91
CA ASN A 137 -1.41 -11.59 17.18
C ASN A 137 -2.06 -11.53 18.59
N SER A 138 -3.29 -11.99 18.87
CA SER A 138 -4.53 -12.40 18.12
C SER A 138 -5.54 -12.94 19.19
N THR A 139 -6.86 -13.23 19.08
CA THR A 139 -8.01 -13.23 18.12
C THR A 139 -9.30 -13.24 19.01
N ASP A 140 -10.60 -13.22 18.64
CA ASP A 140 -11.43 -13.19 17.41
C ASP A 140 -12.69 -12.30 17.74
N LYS A 141 -13.89 -12.50 17.16
CA LYS A 141 -14.99 -11.49 17.26
C LYS A 141 -16.47 -11.95 17.42
N PRO A 142 -17.33 -11.05 17.96
CA PRO A 142 -18.73 -10.84 17.56
C PRO A 142 -19.04 -9.36 17.14
N PHE A 143 -20.02 -9.00 16.29
CA PHE A 143 -20.76 -9.81 15.31
C PHE A 143 -21.32 -9.03 14.08
N TRP A 144 -21.87 -7.82 14.23
CA TRP A 144 -22.87 -7.19 13.32
C TRP A 144 -22.36 -6.23 12.21
N LEU A 145 -23.06 -6.26 11.04
CA LEU A 145 -23.34 -5.17 10.04
C LEU A 145 -22.13 -4.44 9.34
N ASP A 146 -22.13 -4.05 8.07
CA ASP A 146 -22.75 -4.53 6.80
C ASP A 146 -21.67 -4.38 5.67
N MET A 147 -21.90 -4.91 4.46
CA MET A 147 -20.82 -5.46 3.61
C MET A 147 -20.98 -5.44 2.06
N GLU A 148 -21.78 -4.56 1.46
CA GLU A 148 -22.06 -4.64 0.01
C GLU A 148 -20.95 -4.18 -0.96
N LYS A 149 -19.79 -3.70 -0.49
CA LYS A 149 -18.70 -3.07 -1.28
C LYS A 149 -17.34 -3.33 -0.61
N PHE A 150 -16.15 -3.21 -1.21
CA PHE A 150 -15.59 -3.10 -2.58
C PHE A 150 -14.05 -2.91 -2.42
N GLN A 151 -13.21 -3.15 -3.45
CA GLN A 151 -11.95 -2.40 -3.70
C GLN A 151 -11.26 -2.85 -5.01
N ARG A 152 -11.11 -1.95 -6.00
CA ARG A 152 -10.36 -2.21 -7.26
C ARG A 152 -9.01 -1.47 -7.33
N ASP A 153 -8.70 -0.61 -6.35
CA ASP A 153 -7.76 0.49 -6.52
C ASP A 153 -6.82 0.70 -5.32
N GLY A 154 -5.60 0.17 -5.38
CA GLY A 154 -4.53 0.44 -4.38
C GLY A 154 -4.12 1.93 -4.23
N LEU A 155 -4.68 2.83 -5.05
CA LEU A 155 -4.55 4.27 -4.90
C LEU A 155 -5.54 4.88 -3.89
N LYS A 156 -6.70 4.26 -3.62
CA LYS A 156 -7.75 4.86 -2.77
C LYS A 156 -7.27 5.19 -1.34
N PRO A 157 -6.46 4.37 -0.65
CA PRO A 157 -5.79 4.75 0.60
C PRO A 157 -4.95 6.05 0.52
N LEU A 158 -4.39 6.37 -0.65
CA LEU A 158 -3.59 7.58 -0.88
C LEU A 158 -4.46 8.81 -1.15
N ILE A 159 -5.63 8.61 -1.79
CA ILE A 159 -6.62 9.65 -2.07
C ILE A 159 -7.38 9.99 -0.78
N PHE A 160 -7.96 9.00 -0.11
CA PHE A 160 -8.71 9.14 1.14
C PHE A 160 -7.94 9.84 2.28
N THR A 161 -6.62 9.69 2.35
CA THR A 161 -5.81 10.45 3.33
C THR A 161 -5.71 11.94 3.01
N GLN A 162 -6.13 12.34 1.80
CA GLN A 162 -6.11 13.67 1.21
C GLN A 162 -4.74 14.36 1.33
N LYS A 163 -3.67 13.56 1.20
CA LYS A 163 -2.25 13.96 1.34
C LYS A 163 -1.44 13.85 0.04
N SER A 164 -2.09 13.56 -1.09
CA SER A 164 -1.42 13.38 -2.39
C SER A 164 -2.16 13.97 -3.61
N HIS A 165 -3.42 14.40 -3.47
CA HIS A 165 -4.31 14.84 -4.57
C HIS A 165 -3.96 16.22 -5.19
N THR A 166 -2.82 16.80 -4.83
CA THR A 166 -2.29 17.99 -5.51
C THR A 166 -0.77 17.85 -5.66
N PRO A 167 -0.15 18.46 -6.69
CA PRO A 167 1.30 18.48 -6.81
C PRO A 167 2.05 18.97 -5.55
N TYR A 168 1.50 19.94 -4.80
CA TYR A 168 2.11 20.42 -3.56
C TYR A 168 1.99 19.44 -2.38
N LEU A 169 0.85 18.75 -2.25
CA LEU A 169 0.68 17.72 -1.22
C LEU A 169 1.50 16.47 -1.54
N ALA A 170 1.53 16.06 -2.81
CA ALA A 170 2.44 15.06 -3.34
C ALA A 170 3.90 15.43 -3.04
N PHE A 171 4.36 16.65 -3.34
CA PHE A 171 5.72 17.12 -3.04
C PHE A 171 6.08 16.88 -1.57
N LYS A 172 5.23 17.34 -0.64
CA LYS A 172 5.42 17.12 0.80
C LYS A 172 5.50 15.63 1.15
N ARG A 173 4.60 14.80 0.59
CA ARG A 173 4.56 13.35 0.87
C ARG A 173 5.79 12.63 0.33
N TYR A 174 6.11 12.78 -0.95
CA TYR A 174 7.18 12.03 -1.61
C TYR A 174 8.57 12.52 -1.23
N LEU A 175 8.77 13.83 -0.97
CA LEU A 175 10.00 14.31 -0.32
C LEU A 175 10.19 13.63 1.05
N SER A 176 9.13 13.57 1.86
CA SER A 176 9.17 12.89 3.17
C SER A 176 9.47 11.39 3.04
N SER A 177 8.91 10.69 2.05
CA SER A 177 9.22 9.28 1.75
C SER A 177 10.66 9.07 1.28
N ILE A 178 11.15 9.89 0.34
CA ILE A 178 12.53 9.81 -0.17
C ILE A 178 13.54 10.07 0.95
N CYS A 179 13.28 11.06 1.82
CA CYS A 179 14.13 11.32 2.99
C CYS A 179 14.15 10.14 3.98
N ARG A 180 13.02 9.45 4.21
CA ARG A 180 12.99 8.23 5.04
C ARG A 180 13.77 7.08 4.40
N GLY A 181 13.54 6.81 3.11
CA GLY A 181 14.28 5.78 2.37
C GLY A 181 15.78 6.03 2.40
N ARG A 182 16.22 7.29 2.20
CA ARG A 182 17.62 7.68 2.36
C ARG A 182 18.15 7.38 3.76
N ILE A 183 17.42 7.79 4.81
CA ILE A 183 17.78 7.52 6.22
C ILE A 183 17.90 6.01 6.52
N TRP A 184 17.05 5.18 5.92
CA TRP A 184 17.11 3.71 6.08
C TRP A 184 18.29 3.07 5.33
N MET A 185 18.64 3.58 4.15
CA MET A 185 19.74 3.07 3.34
C MET A 185 21.13 3.57 3.77
N THR A 186 21.21 4.70 4.50
CA THR A 186 22.50 5.27 4.97
C THR A 186 22.66 5.24 6.50
N GLY A 187 21.92 4.40 7.21
CA GLY A 187 21.99 4.27 8.66
C GLY A 187 21.56 2.87 9.11
N ASN A 188 21.91 2.48 10.34
CA ASN A 188 21.57 1.15 10.86
C ASN A 188 20.17 1.17 11.52
N PRO A 189 19.13 0.51 10.95
CA PRO A 189 17.77 0.53 11.48
C PRO A 189 17.52 -0.48 12.61
N TRP A 190 18.48 -1.38 12.91
CA TRP A 190 18.34 -2.42 13.92
C TRP A 190 18.73 -1.95 15.33
N ILE A 191 19.61 -0.96 15.44
CA ILE A 191 20.06 -0.41 16.72
C ILE A 191 19.01 0.59 17.26
N LYS A 192 18.41 0.27 18.41
CA LYS A 192 17.42 1.11 19.08
C LYS A 192 17.97 2.53 19.31
N GLY A 193 17.19 3.54 18.93
CA GLY A 193 17.53 4.95 19.12
C GLY A 193 18.29 5.63 17.96
N THR A 194 18.76 4.90 16.95
CA THR A 194 19.33 5.54 15.74
C THR A 194 18.25 6.31 14.96
N GLN A 195 18.67 7.27 14.13
CA GLN A 195 17.76 7.97 13.22
C GLN A 195 16.99 7.01 12.30
N ALA A 196 17.63 5.92 11.85
CA ALA A 196 17.02 4.90 11.01
C ALA A 196 15.96 4.07 11.76
N TYR A 197 16.27 3.60 12.97
CA TYR A 197 15.31 2.90 13.84
C TYR A 197 14.11 3.79 14.15
N ASN A 198 14.35 5.02 14.63
CA ASN A 198 13.30 5.97 14.97
C ASN A 198 12.42 6.33 13.75
N SER A 199 13.01 6.41 12.55
CA SER A 199 12.30 6.61 11.29
C SER A 199 11.38 5.43 10.94
N ILE A 200 11.85 4.17 11.08
CA ILE A 200 11.00 2.99 10.89
C ILE A 200 9.86 2.96 11.91
N GLN A 201 10.15 3.14 13.20
CA GLN A 201 9.11 3.12 14.25
C GLN A 201 8.05 4.22 14.04
N THR A 202 8.47 5.37 13.51
CA THR A 202 7.55 6.43 13.07
C THR A 202 6.64 5.97 11.91
N VAL A 203 7.18 5.22 10.94
CA VAL A 203 6.38 4.68 9.82
C VAL A 203 5.45 3.56 10.28
N ARG A 204 5.87 2.64 11.15
CA ARG A 204 4.95 1.65 11.76
C ARG A 204 3.76 2.33 12.44
N LYS A 205 4.01 3.35 13.27
CA LYS A 205 2.95 4.13 13.92
C LYS A 205 2.02 4.82 12.90
N ILE A 206 2.54 5.32 11.78
CA ILE A 206 1.74 5.89 10.68
C ILE A 206 0.93 4.79 9.96
N HIS A 207 1.52 3.63 9.68
CA HIS A 207 0.88 2.50 9.02
C HIS A 207 -0.25 1.92 9.87
N ARG A 208 -0.02 1.68 11.16
CA ARG A 208 -1.04 1.23 12.13
C ARG A 208 -2.18 2.25 12.29
N ALA A 209 -1.86 3.55 12.38
CA ALA A 209 -2.89 4.59 12.43
C ALA A 209 -3.69 4.75 11.12
N ALA A 210 -3.05 4.51 9.97
CA ALA A 210 -3.73 4.48 8.67
C ALA A 210 -4.64 3.25 8.55
N ARG A 211 -4.14 2.05 8.87
CA ARG A 211 -4.92 0.80 8.94
C ARG A 211 -6.16 0.98 9.82
N LEU A 212 -5.99 1.47 11.05
CA LEU A 212 -7.11 1.78 11.96
C LEU A 212 -8.16 2.69 11.29
N LYS A 213 -7.75 3.87 10.80
CA LYS A 213 -8.68 4.83 10.14
C LYS A 213 -9.39 4.20 8.92
N PHE A 214 -8.74 3.29 8.20
CA PHE A 214 -9.33 2.65 7.02
C PHE A 214 -10.29 1.51 7.39
N CYS A 215 -10.10 0.85 8.53
CA CYS A 215 -11.00 -0.20 9.05
C CYS A 215 -12.25 0.36 9.75
N GLU A 216 -12.15 1.57 10.32
CA GLU A 216 -13.25 2.26 11.01
C GLU A 216 -14.37 2.74 10.07
N GLN A 217 -14.09 2.90 8.78
CA GLN A 217 -14.99 3.53 7.82
C GLN A 217 -16.01 2.55 7.22
N ASP A 218 -17.19 3.09 6.91
CA ASP A 218 -18.04 2.43 5.93
C ASP A 218 -17.35 2.41 4.55
N THR A 219 -17.61 1.38 3.74
CA THR A 219 -16.93 1.21 2.46
C THR A 219 -17.52 2.09 1.37
N GLU A 220 -18.82 2.44 1.42
CA GLU A 220 -19.34 3.47 0.52
C GLU A 220 -18.78 4.86 0.87
N GLU A 221 -18.68 5.17 2.17
CA GLU A 221 -18.06 6.41 2.65
C GLU A 221 -16.59 6.49 2.22
N PHE A 222 -15.82 5.42 2.39
CA PHE A 222 -14.43 5.34 1.95
C PHE A 222 -14.28 5.52 0.44
N ASP A 223 -15.17 4.91 -0.36
CA ASP A 223 -15.16 5.06 -1.81
C ASP A 223 -15.47 6.50 -2.25
N ARG A 224 -16.55 7.11 -1.72
CA ARG A 224 -16.91 8.51 -2.00
C ARG A 224 -15.81 9.48 -1.56
N ALA A 225 -15.18 9.25 -0.41
CA ALA A 225 -14.05 10.03 0.08
C ALA A 225 -12.72 9.74 -0.67
N SER A 226 -12.73 8.78 -1.60
CA SER A 226 -11.63 8.47 -2.52
C SER A 226 -11.91 8.85 -3.98
N GLU A 227 -13.07 9.45 -4.29
CA GLU A 227 -13.33 10.10 -5.57
C GLU A 227 -12.59 11.46 -5.62
N ILE A 228 -12.14 11.87 -6.81
CA ILE A 228 -11.50 13.18 -7.00
C ILE A 228 -12.43 14.04 -7.85
N GLN A 229 -13.12 14.99 -7.22
CA GLN A 229 -13.89 15.99 -7.95
C GLN A 229 -12.97 16.72 -8.92
N ASN A 230 -13.29 16.64 -10.21
CA ASN A 230 -12.48 17.15 -11.31
C ASN A 230 -11.04 16.54 -11.31
N PRO A 231 -10.88 15.30 -11.80
CA PRO A 231 -9.58 14.61 -11.83
C PRO A 231 -8.76 15.05 -13.05
N TRP A 232 -7.58 15.63 -12.84
CA TRP A 232 -6.63 16.04 -13.89
C TRP A 232 -6.18 14.84 -14.75
N CYS A 233 -6.94 14.49 -15.79
CA CYS A 233 -6.69 13.30 -16.63
C CYS A 233 -6.78 13.52 -18.17
N PRO A 234 -6.14 14.56 -18.74
CA PRO A 234 -6.29 14.90 -20.16
C PRO A 234 -5.75 13.85 -21.16
N SER A 235 -4.90 12.91 -20.73
CA SER A 235 -4.38 11.84 -21.61
C SER A 235 -5.16 10.53 -21.52
N ARG A 236 -6.13 10.38 -20.60
CA ARG A 236 -6.77 9.08 -20.29
C ARG A 236 -7.30 8.38 -21.54
N LYS A 237 -7.97 9.12 -22.42
CA LYS A 237 -8.51 8.61 -23.69
C LYS A 237 -7.41 8.11 -24.65
N THR A 238 -6.26 8.77 -24.68
CA THR A 238 -5.08 8.36 -25.47
C THR A 238 -4.42 7.11 -24.87
N ILE A 239 -4.29 7.08 -23.54
CA ILE A 239 -3.68 5.98 -22.78
C ILE A 239 -4.52 4.70 -22.93
N LEU A 240 -5.83 4.78 -22.72
CA LEU A 240 -6.76 3.65 -22.93
C LEU A 240 -6.78 3.15 -24.37
N LYS A 241 -6.56 4.03 -25.36
CA LYS A 241 -6.51 3.62 -26.77
C LYS A 241 -5.29 2.72 -27.03
N ASP A 242 -4.12 3.06 -26.50
CA ASP A 242 -2.93 2.20 -26.63
C ASP A 242 -3.12 0.89 -25.83
N LEU A 243 -3.55 1.01 -24.58
CA LEU A 243 -3.74 -0.13 -23.66
C LEU A 243 -4.90 -1.06 -24.04
N SER A 244 -5.79 -0.67 -24.96
CA SER A 244 -6.80 -1.58 -25.53
C SER A 244 -6.21 -2.77 -26.29
N SER A 245 -4.93 -2.68 -26.72
CA SER A 245 -4.20 -3.77 -27.35
C SER A 245 -3.47 -4.69 -26.35
N LEU A 246 -3.56 -4.40 -25.04
CA LEU A 246 -2.84 -5.12 -23.99
C LEU A 246 -3.48 -6.48 -23.69
N VAL A 247 -3.13 -7.47 -24.51
CA VAL A 247 -3.33 -8.88 -24.21
C VAL A 247 -2.54 -9.22 -22.94
N VAL A 248 -3.26 -9.82 -22.00
CA VAL A 248 -2.76 -10.38 -20.75
C VAL A 248 -3.53 -11.68 -20.64
N GLU A 249 -2.81 -12.78 -20.76
CA GLU A 249 -3.35 -14.11 -20.49
C GLU A 249 -3.69 -14.21 -19.00
N ASN A 250 -4.66 -15.05 -18.64
CA ASN A 250 -5.07 -15.28 -17.25
C ASN A 250 -5.88 -14.12 -16.62
N ASP A 251 -7.10 -13.89 -17.13
CA ASP A 251 -8.11 -13.04 -16.49
C ASP A 251 -8.74 -13.70 -15.25
N PHE A 252 -7.94 -13.87 -14.18
CA PHE A 252 -8.42 -14.23 -12.83
C PHE A 252 -8.45 -13.02 -11.89
N LEU A 253 -7.91 -11.87 -12.29
CA LEU A 253 -7.68 -10.75 -11.37
C LEU A 253 -8.91 -9.87 -11.14
N HIS A 254 -9.97 -10.04 -11.94
CA HIS A 254 -11.31 -9.57 -11.57
C HIS A 254 -11.94 -10.38 -10.42
N LEU A 255 -11.34 -11.52 -10.05
CA LEU A 255 -11.79 -12.40 -8.97
C LEU A 255 -11.03 -12.15 -7.66
N ALA A 256 -9.83 -11.55 -7.72
CA ALA A 256 -8.95 -11.38 -6.57
C ALA A 256 -9.69 -10.63 -5.44
N PRO A 257 -9.77 -11.20 -4.21
CA PRO A 257 -10.62 -10.64 -3.17
C PRO A 257 -10.09 -9.30 -2.65
N THR A 258 -11.02 -8.43 -2.28
CA THR A 258 -10.78 -6.99 -2.17
C THR A 258 -11.03 -6.52 -0.75
N PHE A 259 -10.05 -5.90 -0.11
CA PHE A 259 -10.13 -5.56 1.32
C PHE A 259 -9.78 -4.10 1.57
N THR A 260 -10.47 -3.48 2.53
CA THR A 260 -10.10 -2.17 3.05
C THR A 260 -8.89 -2.28 3.98
N GLY A 261 -8.20 -1.16 4.20
CA GLY A 261 -7.14 -1.03 5.20
C GLY A 261 -5.81 -1.72 4.90
N LEU A 262 -4.70 -1.01 5.18
CA LEU A 262 -3.33 -1.41 4.87
C LEU A 262 -2.97 -2.83 5.34
N ASN A 263 -2.95 -3.79 4.41
CA ASN A 263 -2.77 -5.23 4.67
C ASN A 263 -1.36 -5.73 4.25
N GLN A 264 -1.03 -7.01 4.51
CA GLN A 264 0.29 -7.57 4.17
C GLN A 264 0.53 -7.62 2.66
N ALA A 265 -0.51 -7.75 1.83
CA ALA A 265 -0.36 -7.66 0.37
C ALA A 265 -0.06 -6.22 -0.08
N ASP A 266 -0.75 -5.20 0.46
CA ASP A 266 -0.41 -3.79 0.19
C ASP A 266 1.04 -3.48 0.56
N MET A 267 1.51 -4.02 1.69
CA MET A 267 2.89 -3.90 2.14
C MET A 267 3.87 -4.58 1.17
N ALA A 268 3.55 -5.81 0.70
CA ALA A 268 4.37 -6.55 -0.26
C ALA A 268 4.38 -5.89 -1.66
N MET A 269 3.24 -5.41 -2.13
CA MET A 269 3.10 -4.65 -3.38
C MET A 269 3.85 -3.31 -3.30
N THR A 270 3.82 -2.64 -2.14
CA THR A 270 4.62 -1.43 -1.89
C THR A 270 6.11 -1.74 -1.86
N GLN A 271 6.53 -2.85 -1.24
CA GLN A 271 7.92 -3.32 -1.22
C GLN A 271 8.43 -3.62 -2.64
N PHE A 272 7.62 -4.29 -3.47
CA PHE A 272 7.88 -4.44 -4.90
C PHE A 272 7.99 -3.08 -5.61
N ALA A 273 7.06 -2.14 -5.38
CA ALA A 273 7.08 -0.83 -6.03
C ALA A 273 8.34 0.00 -5.72
N PHE A 274 9.00 -0.26 -4.58
CA PHE A 274 10.30 0.34 -4.23
C PHE A 274 11.52 -0.37 -4.84
N MET A 275 11.48 -1.68 -5.07
CA MET A 275 12.69 -2.47 -5.38
C MET A 275 12.61 -3.38 -6.62
N GLY A 276 11.42 -3.90 -6.95
CA GLY A 276 11.25 -4.96 -7.96
C GLY A 276 11.49 -4.49 -9.39
N THR A 277 11.14 -3.26 -9.72
CA THR A 277 11.46 -2.65 -11.02
C THR A 277 12.97 -2.42 -11.18
N VAL A 278 13.67 -2.06 -10.10
CA VAL A 278 15.13 -1.97 -10.05
C VAL A 278 15.78 -3.34 -10.19
N LEU A 279 15.24 -4.37 -9.54
CA LEU A 279 15.71 -5.75 -9.61
C LEU A 279 15.56 -6.37 -11.01
N LEU A 280 14.44 -6.12 -11.69
CA LEU A 280 14.18 -6.61 -13.05
C LEU A 280 14.99 -5.85 -14.12
N TYR A 281 15.14 -4.54 -13.97
CA TYR A 281 15.64 -3.66 -15.03
C TYR A 281 16.83 -2.78 -14.60
N PRO A 282 17.85 -3.29 -13.87
CA PRO A 282 18.83 -2.44 -13.18
C PRO A 282 19.62 -1.52 -14.12
N HIS A 283 20.01 -2.03 -15.29
CA HIS A 283 20.72 -1.24 -16.31
C HIS A 283 19.86 -0.11 -16.91
N GLN A 284 18.53 -0.15 -16.78
CA GLN A 284 17.64 0.94 -17.20
C GLN A 284 17.63 2.10 -16.18
N PHE A 285 18.09 1.84 -14.96
CA PHE A 285 18.27 2.83 -13.88
C PHE A 285 19.75 3.19 -13.64
N GLY A 286 20.66 2.72 -14.50
CA GLY A 286 22.10 2.97 -14.39
C GLY A 286 22.81 2.15 -13.31
N ILE A 287 22.17 1.08 -12.83
CA ILE A 287 22.72 0.18 -11.83
C ILE A 287 23.48 -0.95 -12.54
N TYR A 288 24.72 -1.14 -12.14
CA TYR A 288 25.63 -2.19 -12.59
C TYR A 288 26.20 -2.82 -11.33
N ALA A 289 25.62 -3.95 -10.94
CA ALA A 289 25.93 -4.64 -9.69
C ALA A 289 26.02 -6.15 -9.98
N SER A 290 26.74 -6.89 -9.14
CA SER A 290 26.76 -8.34 -9.19
C SER A 290 25.45 -8.96 -8.71
N ASP A 291 25.26 -10.26 -8.90
CA ASP A 291 24.13 -10.95 -8.26
C ASP A 291 24.28 -10.99 -6.73
N GLU A 292 25.50 -10.96 -6.17
CA GLU A 292 25.74 -10.82 -4.72
C GLU A 292 25.27 -9.45 -4.21
N ASP A 293 25.59 -8.36 -4.91
CA ASP A 293 25.08 -7.01 -4.59
C ASP A 293 23.54 -6.96 -4.67
N MET A 294 22.95 -7.65 -5.65
CA MET A 294 21.50 -7.71 -5.83
C MET A 294 20.80 -8.55 -4.76
N GLU A 295 21.42 -9.64 -4.31
CA GLU A 295 20.95 -10.43 -3.17
C GLU A 295 21.06 -9.61 -1.87
N ALA A 296 22.15 -8.88 -1.65
CA ALA A 296 22.29 -7.95 -0.52
C ALA A 296 21.27 -6.79 -0.55
N PHE A 297 20.96 -6.25 -1.74
CA PHE A 297 19.88 -5.27 -1.92
C PHE A 297 18.50 -5.84 -1.59
N CYS A 298 18.20 -7.06 -2.07
CA CYS A 298 16.97 -7.77 -1.73
C CYS A 298 16.88 -8.08 -0.23
N HIS A 299 17.97 -8.54 0.39
CA HIS A 299 18.06 -8.82 1.82
C HIS A 299 17.84 -7.56 2.67
N THR A 300 18.40 -6.42 2.22
CA THR A 300 18.16 -5.11 2.86
C THR A 300 16.67 -4.76 2.83
N TRP A 301 16.00 -4.93 1.69
CA TRP A 301 14.55 -4.73 1.60
C TRP A 301 13.74 -5.77 2.39
N LYS A 302 14.20 -7.02 2.50
CA LYS A 302 13.59 -8.03 3.39
C LYS A 302 13.61 -7.54 4.84
N GLY A 303 14.78 -7.09 5.31
CA GLY A 303 14.97 -6.55 6.65
C GLY A 303 14.12 -5.32 6.93
N ILE A 304 14.01 -4.38 5.98
CA ILE A 304 13.13 -3.22 6.08
C ILE A 304 11.66 -3.66 6.18
N GLY A 305 11.21 -4.64 5.38
CA GLY A 305 9.85 -5.18 5.45
C GLY A 305 9.52 -5.78 6.81
N TYR A 306 10.39 -6.66 7.32
CA TYR A 306 10.26 -7.25 8.67
C TYR A 306 10.21 -6.16 9.76
N LEU A 307 11.13 -5.20 9.71
CA LEU A 307 11.16 -4.08 10.65
C LEU A 307 9.94 -3.15 10.57
N LEU A 308 9.22 -3.13 9.44
CA LEU A 308 7.96 -2.41 9.26
C LEU A 308 6.70 -3.19 9.67
N GLY A 309 6.83 -4.46 10.11
CA GLY A 309 5.70 -5.29 10.56
C GLY A 309 5.24 -6.37 9.58
N MET A 310 5.98 -6.60 8.48
CA MET A 310 5.67 -7.68 7.55
C MET A 310 6.02 -9.06 8.13
N GLU A 311 5.11 -10.03 7.96
CA GLU A 311 5.42 -11.43 8.25
C GLU A 311 6.38 -12.00 7.20
N ASP A 312 7.30 -12.87 7.61
CA ASP A 312 8.33 -13.43 6.73
C ASP A 312 7.77 -14.27 5.57
N GLN A 313 6.54 -14.81 5.73
CA GLN A 313 5.79 -15.51 4.67
C GLN A 313 5.12 -14.59 3.64
N TYR A 314 4.92 -13.31 3.97
CA TYR A 314 4.33 -12.31 3.07
C TYR A 314 5.34 -11.26 2.60
N ASN A 315 6.56 -11.27 3.15
CA ASN A 315 7.67 -10.44 2.71
C ASN A 315 8.03 -10.75 1.23
N PHE A 316 7.90 -9.76 0.34
CA PHE A 316 8.13 -9.93 -1.09
C PHE A 316 9.58 -10.33 -1.40
N CYS A 317 10.51 -9.95 -0.53
CA CYS A 317 11.94 -10.26 -0.61
C CYS A 317 12.32 -11.60 0.05
N ARG A 318 11.37 -12.54 0.22
CA ARG A 318 11.64 -13.89 0.74
C ARG A 318 12.12 -14.87 -0.33
N GLY A 319 12.93 -15.85 0.07
CA GLY A 319 13.57 -16.81 -0.82
C GLY A 319 14.90 -16.29 -1.39
N SER A 320 15.46 -17.02 -2.35
CA SER A 320 16.66 -16.67 -3.09
C SER A 320 16.44 -15.52 -4.08
N LEU A 321 17.52 -14.87 -4.51
CA LEU A 321 17.47 -13.87 -5.58
C LEU A 321 16.72 -14.34 -6.85
N LYS A 322 16.82 -15.63 -7.21
CA LYS A 322 16.10 -16.22 -8.36
C LYS A 322 14.58 -16.20 -8.15
N GLU A 323 14.11 -16.59 -6.97
CA GLU A 323 12.67 -16.59 -6.65
C GLU A 323 12.11 -15.17 -6.59
N ILE A 324 12.88 -14.20 -6.07
CA ILE A 324 12.46 -12.80 -6.01
C ILE A 324 12.42 -12.17 -7.42
N LYS A 325 13.38 -12.48 -8.29
CA LYS A 325 13.35 -12.10 -9.72
C LYS A 325 12.12 -12.71 -10.43
N GLN A 326 11.86 -14.01 -10.26
CA GLN A 326 10.70 -14.70 -10.83
C GLN A 326 9.37 -14.06 -10.36
N ARG A 327 9.20 -13.89 -9.04
CA ARG A 327 8.05 -13.22 -8.43
C ARG A 327 7.84 -11.80 -8.93
N SER A 328 8.93 -11.06 -9.15
CA SER A 328 8.87 -9.70 -9.71
C SER A 328 8.37 -9.71 -11.16
N HIS A 329 8.87 -10.64 -11.97
CA HIS A 329 8.44 -10.82 -13.37
C HIS A 329 6.97 -11.21 -13.44
N ASP A 330 6.57 -12.24 -12.69
CA ASP A 330 5.19 -12.75 -12.67
C ASP A 330 4.22 -11.66 -12.23
N LEU A 331 4.58 -10.85 -11.23
CA LEU A 331 3.76 -9.72 -10.79
C LEU A 331 3.59 -8.67 -11.88
N VAL A 332 4.64 -8.37 -12.64
CA VAL A 332 4.55 -7.45 -13.79
C VAL A 332 3.60 -8.01 -14.85
N GLU A 333 3.85 -9.24 -15.28
CA GLU A 333 3.15 -9.84 -16.42
C GLU A 333 1.68 -10.14 -16.12
N THR A 334 1.35 -10.73 -14.97
CA THR A 334 -0.05 -11.03 -14.64
C THR A 334 -0.73 -9.83 -13.98
N TRP A 335 -0.14 -9.18 -12.98
CA TRP A 335 -0.90 -8.25 -12.11
C TRP A 335 -0.80 -6.78 -12.53
N LEU A 336 0.39 -6.26 -12.81
CA LEU A 336 0.58 -4.86 -13.20
C LEU A 336 -0.02 -4.59 -14.58
N LYS A 337 0.26 -5.44 -15.58
CA LYS A 337 -0.32 -5.31 -16.93
C LYS A 337 -1.84 -5.44 -16.92
N PHE A 338 -2.41 -6.29 -16.06
CA PHE A 338 -3.86 -6.41 -15.94
C PHE A 338 -4.53 -5.11 -15.49
N TYR A 339 -4.05 -4.48 -14.41
CA TYR A 339 -4.65 -3.22 -13.93
C TYR A 339 -4.47 -2.05 -14.90
N LEU A 340 -3.39 -2.03 -15.71
CA LEU A 340 -3.19 -1.00 -16.72
C LEU A 340 -4.28 -0.98 -17.81
N ARG A 341 -5.02 -2.09 -18.02
CA ARG A 341 -6.11 -2.15 -19.01
C ARG A 341 -7.22 -1.11 -18.81
N ASP A 342 -7.49 -0.72 -17.57
CA ASP A 342 -8.53 0.26 -17.23
C ASP A 342 -8.03 1.25 -16.16
N VAL A 343 -7.10 2.10 -16.58
CA VAL A 343 -6.62 3.22 -15.77
C VAL A 343 -7.78 4.16 -15.42
N THR A 344 -7.97 4.46 -14.14
CA THR A 344 -9.03 5.39 -13.67
C THR A 344 -8.65 6.86 -13.91
N PRO A 345 -9.62 7.80 -13.91
CA PRO A 345 -9.32 9.24 -13.89
C PRO A 345 -8.41 9.64 -12.72
N GLU A 346 -8.67 9.07 -11.55
CA GLU A 346 -7.90 9.21 -10.32
C GLU A 346 -6.47 8.70 -10.48
N TRP A 347 -6.26 7.59 -11.20
CA TRP A 347 -4.92 7.04 -11.50
C TRP A 347 -4.06 8.04 -12.26
N GLU A 348 -4.58 8.65 -13.33
CA GLU A 348 -3.82 9.64 -14.08
C GLU A 348 -3.58 10.89 -13.25
N HIS A 349 -4.62 11.43 -12.59
CA HIS A 349 -4.48 12.59 -11.73
C HIS A 349 -3.41 12.38 -10.64
N MET A 350 -3.44 11.25 -9.94
CA MET A 350 -2.49 10.95 -8.86
C MET A 350 -1.05 10.81 -9.40
N LEU A 351 -0.85 10.14 -10.54
CA LEU A 351 0.47 10.04 -11.17
C LEU A 351 0.97 11.36 -11.75
N ARG A 352 0.07 12.24 -12.24
CA ARG A 352 0.42 13.61 -12.62
C ARG A 352 0.81 14.47 -11.42
N CYS A 353 0.05 14.41 -10.33
CA CYS A 353 0.40 15.06 -9.06
C CYS A 353 1.76 14.59 -8.53
N ILE A 354 2.05 13.29 -8.61
CA ILE A 354 3.38 12.73 -8.32
C ILE A 354 4.45 13.32 -9.25
N THR A 355 4.22 13.31 -10.57
CA THR A 355 5.25 13.71 -11.55
C THR A 355 5.57 15.21 -11.48
N GLU A 356 4.54 16.06 -11.49
CA GLU A 356 4.69 17.52 -11.33
C GLU A 356 5.38 17.87 -10.01
N SER A 357 5.14 17.11 -8.93
CA SER A 357 5.84 17.33 -7.65
C SER A 357 7.36 17.13 -7.72
N THR A 358 7.88 16.38 -8.70
CA THR A 358 9.33 16.24 -8.89
C THR A 358 9.98 17.52 -9.40
N SER A 359 9.25 18.34 -10.17
CA SER A 359 9.73 19.65 -10.62
C SER A 359 9.96 20.63 -9.46
N TYR A 360 9.30 20.40 -8.32
CA TYR A 360 9.40 21.27 -7.14
C TYR A 360 10.71 21.04 -6.36
N LEU A 361 11.46 19.98 -6.67
CA LEU A 361 12.76 19.69 -6.07
C LEU A 361 13.88 20.54 -6.70
N HIS A 362 13.95 20.57 -8.03
CA HIS A 362 14.94 21.34 -8.79
C HIS A 362 14.45 21.72 -10.18
N ASP A 363 14.88 22.88 -10.66
CA ASP A 363 14.53 23.43 -11.97
C ASP A 363 15.01 22.54 -13.16
N TYR A 364 15.92 21.59 -12.92
CA TYR A 364 16.35 20.59 -13.92
C TYR A 364 15.33 19.44 -14.08
N LEU A 365 14.57 19.13 -13.04
CA LEU A 365 13.50 18.13 -13.07
C LEU A 365 12.19 18.70 -13.64
N ASN A 366 12.10 20.02 -13.82
CA ASN A 366 10.96 20.72 -14.40
C ASN A 366 10.62 20.34 -15.86
N ASN A 367 11.49 19.56 -16.51
CA ASN A 367 11.29 19.05 -17.87
C ASN A 367 10.78 17.60 -17.92
N LEU A 368 10.57 16.94 -16.77
CA LEU A 368 9.98 15.59 -16.71
C LEU A 368 8.45 15.70 -16.64
N THR A 369 7.77 15.31 -17.73
CA THR A 369 6.30 15.28 -17.81
C THR A 369 5.76 13.88 -17.54
N PHE A 370 4.49 13.78 -17.13
CA PHE A 370 3.83 12.51 -16.83
C PHE A 370 3.83 11.56 -18.03
N GLU A 371 3.60 12.08 -19.23
CA GLU A 371 3.63 11.34 -20.49
C GLU A 371 5.03 10.75 -20.74
N MET A 372 6.10 11.51 -20.46
CA MET A 372 7.47 11.02 -20.56
C MET A 372 7.78 9.94 -19.51
N LEU A 373 7.28 10.09 -18.27
CA LEU A 373 7.46 9.09 -17.21
C LEU A 373 6.69 7.81 -17.53
N LEU A 374 5.44 7.92 -17.96
CA LEU A 374 4.62 6.78 -18.37
C LEU A 374 5.27 6.05 -19.55
N LEU A 375 5.70 6.76 -20.59
CA LEU A 375 6.45 6.19 -21.72
C LEU A 375 7.82 5.61 -21.34
N PHE A 376 8.46 6.09 -20.27
CA PHE A 376 9.64 5.43 -19.71
C PHE A 376 9.26 4.09 -19.06
N ILE A 377 8.21 4.06 -18.23
CA ILE A 377 7.77 2.86 -17.52
C ILE A 377 7.20 1.80 -18.49
N THR A 378 6.32 2.15 -19.43
CA THR A 378 5.73 1.18 -20.37
C THR A 378 6.78 0.49 -21.24
N ASP A 379 7.83 1.22 -21.62
CA ASP A 379 8.98 0.68 -22.37
C ASP A 379 9.88 -0.23 -21.51
N LEU A 380 9.77 -0.23 -20.17
CA LEU A 380 10.35 -1.28 -19.30
C LEU A 380 9.49 -2.55 -19.32
N LEU A 381 8.17 -2.38 -19.32
CA LEU A 381 7.18 -3.48 -19.27
C LEU A 381 6.91 -4.11 -20.65
N ASN A 382 7.61 -3.67 -21.70
CA ASN A 382 7.37 -4.03 -23.10
C ASN A 382 5.94 -3.77 -23.58
N ILE A 383 5.31 -2.69 -23.10
CA ILE A 383 4.00 -2.22 -23.56
C ILE A 383 4.23 -1.07 -24.55
N ASP A 384 3.84 -1.24 -25.82
CA ASP A 384 3.90 -0.13 -26.77
C ASP A 384 2.75 0.86 -26.55
N MET A 385 3.07 2.15 -26.70
CA MET A 385 2.17 3.27 -26.44
C MET A 385 2.25 4.29 -27.60
N PRO A 386 1.87 3.89 -28.84
CA PRO A 386 2.13 4.69 -30.03
C PRO A 386 1.31 6.00 -30.06
N CYS A 387 0.07 6.01 -29.56
CA CYS A 387 -0.75 7.22 -29.51
C CYS A 387 -0.19 8.21 -28.47
N LEU A 388 0.18 7.75 -27.28
CA LEU A 388 0.81 8.59 -26.25
C LEU A 388 2.20 9.08 -26.70
N ARG A 389 3.00 8.24 -27.37
CA ARG A 389 4.28 8.66 -27.95
C ARG A 389 4.09 9.70 -29.06
N SER A 390 2.95 9.70 -29.74
CA SER A 390 2.62 10.72 -30.74
C SER A 390 2.34 12.11 -30.13
N THR A 391 1.78 12.20 -28.92
CA THR A 391 1.45 13.50 -28.29
C THR A 391 2.67 14.23 -27.71
N LEU A 392 3.81 13.57 -27.53
CA LEU A 392 5.04 14.24 -27.08
C LEU A 392 5.54 15.26 -28.13
N THR A 393 5.81 16.48 -27.67
CA THR A 393 6.57 17.49 -28.43
C THR A 393 8.00 17.03 -28.73
N TYR A 394 8.65 17.63 -29.74
CA TYR A 394 10.06 17.37 -30.05
C TYR A 394 10.99 17.54 -28.83
N PHE A 395 10.74 18.54 -27.98
CA PHE A 395 11.50 18.76 -26.75
C PHE A 395 11.29 17.65 -25.71
N GLN A 396 10.05 17.21 -25.47
CA GLN A 396 9.77 16.07 -24.59
C GLN A 396 10.40 14.77 -25.11
N ARG A 397 10.32 14.51 -26.43
CA ARG A 397 10.99 13.34 -27.06
C ARG A 397 12.50 13.39 -26.86
N PHE A 398 13.12 14.55 -27.08
CA PHE A 398 14.55 14.76 -26.84
C PHE A 398 14.92 14.52 -25.37
N ASN A 399 14.20 15.13 -24.42
CA ASN A 399 14.44 14.96 -22.99
C ASN A 399 14.26 13.50 -22.54
N LEU A 400 13.30 12.77 -23.11
CA LEU A 400 13.10 11.34 -22.83
C LEU A 400 14.25 10.48 -23.38
N MET A 401 14.78 10.80 -24.57
CA MET A 401 15.99 10.15 -25.09
C MET A 401 17.23 10.48 -24.24
N VAL A 402 17.40 11.72 -23.80
CA VAL A 402 18.48 12.14 -22.91
C VAL A 402 18.39 11.46 -21.54
N LEU A 403 17.20 11.37 -20.94
CA LEU A 403 16.97 10.65 -19.68
C LEU A 403 17.37 9.17 -19.80
N ARG A 404 16.91 8.50 -20.87
CA ARG A 404 17.28 7.11 -21.17
C ARG A 404 18.78 6.94 -21.40
N PHE A 405 19.43 7.90 -22.08
CA PHE A 405 20.88 7.87 -22.28
C PHE A 405 21.67 8.05 -20.97
N ILE A 406 21.26 9.01 -20.12
CA ILE A 406 21.90 9.27 -18.83
C ILE A 406 21.81 8.03 -17.95
N LEU A 407 20.61 7.47 -17.78
CA LEU A 407 20.40 6.28 -16.96
C LEU A 407 21.09 5.05 -17.58
N ARG A 408 20.80 4.70 -18.83
CA ARG A 408 21.29 3.45 -19.43
C ARG A 408 22.79 3.46 -19.74
N TYR A 409 23.42 4.60 -19.99
CA TYR A 409 24.82 4.64 -20.43
C TYR A 409 25.71 5.55 -19.58
N ALA A 410 25.32 6.81 -19.31
CA ALA A 410 26.22 7.76 -18.64
C ALA A 410 26.49 7.38 -17.17
N MET A 411 25.49 6.87 -16.44
CA MET A 411 25.59 6.39 -15.05
C MET A 411 26.56 5.22 -14.84
N LYS A 412 27.00 4.55 -15.93
CA LYS A 412 28.07 3.54 -15.88
C LYS A 412 29.40 4.15 -15.45
N LEU A 413 29.64 5.42 -15.81
CA LEU A 413 30.86 6.17 -15.46
C LEU A 413 30.77 6.64 -14.00
N GLY A 414 31.75 6.23 -13.18
CA GLY A 414 31.77 6.52 -11.73
C GLY A 414 31.59 8.02 -11.41
N PHE A 415 32.39 8.87 -12.06
CA PHE A 415 32.31 10.33 -11.86
C PHE A 415 30.95 10.94 -12.23
N VAL A 416 30.24 10.40 -13.24
CA VAL A 416 28.89 10.87 -13.60
C VAL A 416 27.89 10.48 -12.51
N ARG A 417 27.96 9.23 -12.03
CA ARG A 417 27.12 8.74 -10.94
C ARG A 417 27.36 9.51 -9.64
N GLU A 418 28.61 9.77 -9.28
CA GLU A 418 28.99 10.58 -8.12
C GLU A 418 28.50 12.04 -8.25
N PHE A 419 28.65 12.66 -9.42
CA PHE A 419 28.19 14.02 -9.69
C PHE A 419 26.66 14.14 -9.61
N LEU A 420 25.93 13.22 -10.24
CA LEU A 420 24.45 13.20 -10.20
C LEU A 420 23.94 12.89 -8.80
N ASN A 421 24.54 11.96 -8.07
CA ASN A 421 24.23 11.71 -6.66
C ASN A 421 24.46 12.98 -5.82
N LYS A 422 25.59 13.67 -5.99
CA LYS A 422 25.90 14.93 -5.27
C LYS A 422 24.87 16.03 -5.57
N ILE A 423 24.38 16.14 -6.80
CA ILE A 423 23.28 17.04 -7.17
C ILE A 423 21.98 16.60 -6.47
N PHE A 424 21.63 15.32 -6.51
CA PHE A 424 20.41 14.77 -5.91
C PHE A 424 20.37 14.99 -4.39
N HIS A 425 21.45 14.66 -3.67
CA HIS A 425 21.55 14.90 -2.22
C HIS A 425 21.43 16.39 -1.88
N LYS A 426 22.19 17.27 -2.56
CA LYS A 426 22.12 18.72 -2.37
C LYS A 426 20.72 19.29 -2.68
N THR A 427 20.02 18.70 -3.65
CA THR A 427 18.65 19.06 -4.03
C THR A 427 17.66 18.71 -2.93
N LEU A 428 17.69 17.47 -2.42
CA LEU A 428 16.85 17.04 -1.30
C LEU A 428 17.11 17.91 -0.04
N ASP A 429 18.38 18.15 0.29
CA ASP A 429 18.76 18.91 1.48
C ASP A 429 18.39 20.40 1.38
N LYS A 430 18.26 20.94 0.15
CA LYS A 430 17.69 22.26 -0.13
C LYS A 430 16.15 22.23 0.02
N ALA A 431 15.49 21.22 -0.54
CA ALA A 431 14.02 21.08 -0.53
C ALA A 431 13.45 20.88 0.88
N VAL A 432 14.13 20.11 1.74
CA VAL A 432 13.78 19.95 3.18
C VAL A 432 13.88 21.28 3.96
N LYS A 433 14.65 22.24 3.45
CA LYS A 433 14.90 23.56 4.08
C LYS A 433 14.13 24.71 3.41
N TYR A 434 13.10 24.41 2.61
CA TYR A 434 12.25 25.45 2.01
C TYR A 434 11.49 26.22 3.11
N GLY A 435 11.60 27.55 3.08
CA GLY A 435 10.88 28.43 4.00
C GLY A 435 9.39 28.61 3.62
N PRO A 436 8.58 29.24 4.48
CA PRO A 436 7.15 29.42 4.27
C PRO A 436 6.77 30.07 2.92
N GLU A 437 7.53 31.09 2.49
CA GLU A 437 7.34 31.76 1.20
C GLU A 437 7.49 30.81 -0.01
N LYS A 438 8.50 29.94 0.01
CA LYS A 438 8.70 28.94 -1.05
C LYS A 438 7.60 27.89 -1.01
N HIS A 439 7.17 27.46 0.17
CA HIS A 439 6.01 26.57 0.33
C HIS A 439 4.72 27.19 -0.23
N GLU A 440 4.45 28.46 0.04
CA GLU A 440 3.29 29.18 -0.48
C GLU A 440 3.37 29.38 -2.01
N THR A 441 4.57 29.63 -2.55
CA THR A 441 4.81 29.70 -4.00
C THR A 441 4.53 28.34 -4.68
N LEU A 442 4.96 27.23 -4.08
CA LEU A 442 4.68 25.89 -4.59
C LEU A 442 3.20 25.51 -4.46
N LYS A 443 2.52 25.95 -3.40
CA LYS A 443 1.06 25.82 -3.24
C LYS A 443 0.32 26.57 -4.34
N LYS A 444 0.67 27.85 -4.59
CA LYS A 444 0.09 28.65 -5.69
C LYS A 444 0.37 28.07 -7.08
N ARG A 445 1.56 27.52 -7.34
CA ARG A 445 1.84 26.76 -8.58
C ARG A 445 0.93 25.53 -8.69
N SER A 446 0.78 24.78 -7.61
CA SER A 446 -0.06 23.58 -7.56
C SER A 446 -1.54 23.87 -7.78
N GLU A 447 -2.05 24.97 -7.21
CA GLU A 447 -3.41 25.46 -7.45
C GLU A 447 -3.58 25.94 -8.89
N LYS A 448 -2.61 26.69 -9.41
CA LYS A 448 -2.60 27.16 -10.80
C LYS A 448 -2.65 26.01 -11.81
N VAL A 449 -1.77 25.00 -11.67
CA VAL A 449 -1.69 23.85 -12.60
C VAL A 449 -3.01 23.06 -12.61
N LEU A 450 -3.63 22.86 -11.45
CA LEU A 450 -4.93 22.20 -11.37
C LEU A 450 -6.05 23.07 -11.96
N ASN A 451 -6.03 24.40 -11.77
CA ASN A 451 -7.04 25.30 -12.33
C ASN A 451 -6.93 25.49 -13.85
N GLU A 452 -5.72 25.50 -14.42
CA GLU A 452 -5.47 25.55 -15.88
C GLU A 452 -5.72 24.20 -16.59
N SER A 453 -6.22 23.19 -15.87
CA SER A 453 -6.55 21.87 -16.40
C SER A 453 -8.06 21.66 -16.66
N TRP A 454 -8.86 22.73 -16.62
CA TRP A 454 -10.32 22.76 -16.81
C TRP A 454 -10.72 23.63 -18.01
#